data_AF-A0A444V2N3-F1
#
_entry.id   AF-A0A444V2N3-F1
#
_cell.length_a   1.000
_cell.length_b   1.000
_cell.length_c   1.000
_cell.angle_alpha   90.00
_cell.angle_beta   90.00
_cell.angle_gamma   90.00
#
_symmetry.space_group_name_H-M   'P 1'
#
loop_
_entity.id
_entity.type
_entity.pdbx_description
1 polymer ?
#
loop_
_entity_poly.entity_id
_entity_poly.type
_entity_poly.pdbx_seq_one_letter_code
_entity_poly.pdbx_strand_id
1 'polypeptide(L)'
;MVVLFQLCCQMAGMVLCESTELYNILNQCTAVSRLCESNYLCLIDARPKEDYDESHIITAKRSVKASYAVSCTAAKGRTCKCNHRVDLINLNGKGEFLPPVSVELECMKYCIVYDGNTVSLEENGPAFQCAQVLQEASRHPIRILNGGYEAFSAHYPFFRTQKILYMPQELEDLHPYPVEILPGQLYLGTCRQACDRQIQKDLKIKAHVNVSEEAVDV
;
A
#
# COMPACT_ATOMS: atom_id res chain seq x y z
N MET A 1 19.93 37.03 -20.97
CA MET A 1 18.71 36.20 -20.85
C MET A 1 19.02 35.07 -19.90
N VAL A 2 18.51 35.13 -18.67
CA VAL A 2 18.52 33.98 -17.77
C VAL A 2 17.32 33.13 -18.16
N VAL A 3 17.55 32.04 -18.88
CA VAL A 3 16.53 31.03 -19.13
C VAL A 3 16.39 30.29 -17.81
N LEU A 4 15.40 30.67 -17.01
CA LEU A 4 14.99 29.89 -15.85
C LEU A 4 14.44 28.58 -16.43
N PHE A 5 15.29 27.54 -16.48
CA PHE A 5 14.80 26.17 -16.63
C PHE A 5 14.02 25.88 -15.36
N GLN A 6 12.73 26.23 -15.39
CA GLN A 6 11.76 25.57 -14.55
C GLN A 6 11.83 24.11 -14.99
N LEU A 7 12.63 23.31 -14.29
CA LEU A 7 12.40 21.88 -14.21
C LEU A 7 10.95 21.78 -13.75
N CYS A 8 10.07 21.61 -14.72
CA CYS A 8 8.69 21.26 -14.50
C CYS A 8 8.77 19.92 -13.77
N CYS A 9 8.80 19.97 -12.44
CA CYS A 9 8.42 18.85 -11.61
C CYS A 9 7.00 18.52 -12.08
N GLN A 10 6.88 17.57 -13.01
CA GLN A 10 5.61 16.97 -13.34
C GLN A 10 5.09 16.42 -12.03
N MET A 11 4.11 17.12 -11.44
CA MET A 11 3.33 16.58 -10.35
C MET A 11 2.76 15.26 -10.84
N ALA A 12 3.24 14.15 -10.30
CA ALA A 12 2.73 12.84 -10.67
C ALA A 12 1.25 12.79 -10.29
N GLY A 13 0.33 12.51 -11.21
CA GLY A 13 -1.12 12.53 -10.89
C GLY A 13 -1.52 11.51 -9.82
N MET A 14 -2.76 11.59 -9.32
CA MET A 14 -3.39 10.51 -8.56
C MET A 14 -4.32 9.70 -9.47
N VAL A 15 -4.31 8.39 -9.34
CA VAL A 15 -5.17 7.48 -10.12
C VAL A 15 -5.78 6.41 -9.22
N LEU A 16 -6.97 5.91 -9.58
CA LEU A 16 -7.52 4.72 -8.91
C LEU A 16 -6.81 3.46 -9.38
N CYS A 17 -6.67 2.51 -8.47
CA CYS A 17 -6.09 1.19 -8.71
C CYS A 17 -7.12 0.15 -8.30
N GLU A 18 -7.47 -0.74 -9.23
CA GLU A 18 -8.41 -1.82 -8.95
C GLU A 18 -7.78 -2.90 -8.07
N SER A 19 -8.61 -3.65 -7.35
CA SER A 19 -8.14 -4.73 -6.49
C SER A 19 -7.36 -5.81 -7.26
N THR A 20 -7.78 -6.15 -8.48
CA THR A 20 -7.05 -7.07 -9.38
C THR A 20 -5.70 -6.52 -9.81
N GLU A 21 -5.56 -5.20 -9.95
CA GLU A 21 -4.28 -4.59 -10.31
C GLU A 21 -3.28 -4.73 -9.14
N LEU A 22 -3.71 -4.43 -7.91
CA LEU A 22 -2.88 -4.66 -6.72
C LEU A 22 -2.52 -6.14 -6.54
N TYR A 23 -3.50 -7.05 -6.73
CA TYR A 23 -3.27 -8.49 -6.70
C TYR A 23 -2.16 -8.91 -7.67
N ASN A 24 -2.24 -8.44 -8.92
CA ASN A 24 -1.24 -8.77 -9.93
C ASN A 24 0.13 -8.16 -9.64
N ILE A 25 0.19 -6.98 -9.03
CA ILE A 25 1.45 -6.34 -8.61
C ILE A 25 2.12 -7.14 -7.49
N LEU A 26 1.35 -7.58 -6.49
CA LEU A 26 1.84 -8.42 -5.38
C LEU A 26 2.38 -9.76 -5.86
N ASN A 27 1.84 -10.29 -6.96
CA ASN A 27 2.18 -11.60 -7.49
C ASN A 27 3.19 -11.59 -8.64
N GLN A 28 3.77 -10.44 -9.02
CA GLN A 28 4.82 -10.44 -10.03
C GLN A 28 6.06 -11.16 -9.52
N CYS A 29 6.60 -12.04 -10.36
CA CYS A 29 7.86 -12.73 -10.09
C CYS A 29 8.69 -12.85 -11.35
N THR A 30 9.99 -13.07 -11.14
CA THR A 30 10.90 -13.56 -12.19
C THR A 30 11.41 -14.93 -11.75
N ALA A 31 12.62 -15.00 -11.18
CA ALA A 31 13.11 -16.15 -10.42
C ALA A 31 12.61 -16.13 -8.97
N VAL A 32 12.43 -14.94 -8.40
CA VAL A 32 11.92 -14.68 -7.04
C VAL A 32 10.80 -13.63 -7.09
N SER A 33 10.08 -13.46 -5.98
CA SER A 33 9.06 -12.41 -5.86
C SER A 33 9.66 -11.02 -6.04
N ARG A 34 9.01 -10.17 -6.84
CA ARG A 34 9.47 -8.79 -7.03
C ARG A 34 9.30 -7.91 -5.80
N LEU A 35 8.58 -8.37 -4.78
CA LEU A 35 8.42 -7.66 -3.51
C LEU A 35 9.74 -7.55 -2.73
N CYS A 36 10.76 -8.35 -3.05
CA CYS A 36 12.10 -8.17 -2.48
C CYS A 36 12.84 -6.94 -3.02
N GLU A 37 12.45 -6.42 -4.19
CA GLU A 37 13.04 -5.24 -4.79
C GLU A 37 12.57 -3.98 -4.04
N SER A 38 13.52 -3.24 -3.45
CA SER A 38 13.22 -2.05 -2.63
C SER A 38 12.53 -0.93 -3.40
N ASN A 39 12.73 -0.84 -4.72
CA ASN A 39 12.18 0.16 -5.63
C ASN A 39 10.94 -0.32 -6.41
N TYR A 40 10.40 -1.49 -6.09
CA TYR A 40 9.26 -2.06 -6.84
C TYR A 40 7.90 -1.59 -6.33
N LEU A 41 7.57 -1.85 -5.07
CA LEU A 41 6.26 -1.55 -4.49
C LEU A 41 6.39 -0.84 -3.13
N CYS A 42 5.75 0.32 -3.00
CA CYS A 42 5.45 0.95 -1.73
C CYS A 42 3.93 0.88 -1.50
N LEU A 43 3.50 0.03 -0.58
CA LEU A 43 2.10 -0.09 -0.19
C LEU A 43 1.90 0.60 1.16
N ILE A 44 0.97 1.56 1.23
CA ILE A 44 0.77 2.42 2.41
C ILE A 44 -0.67 2.28 2.91
N ASP A 45 -0.79 1.96 4.20
CA ASP A 45 -2.06 1.92 4.91
C ASP A 45 -2.33 3.27 5.60
N ALA A 46 -3.36 3.97 5.13
CA ALA A 46 -3.80 5.28 5.63
C ALA A 46 -4.80 5.19 6.80
N ARG A 47 -5.17 3.98 7.24
CA ARG A 47 -6.13 3.75 8.33
C ARG A 47 -5.53 4.06 9.70
N PRO A 48 -6.39 4.19 10.74
CA PRO A 48 -5.95 4.22 12.13
C PRO A 48 -5.04 3.05 12.50
N LYS A 49 -4.20 3.25 13.53
CA LYS A 49 -3.29 2.22 14.01
C LYS A 49 -4.00 0.95 14.46
N GLU A 50 -5.16 1.10 15.09
CA GLU A 50 -5.96 -0.01 15.61
C GLU A 50 -6.35 -0.95 14.46
N ASP A 51 -6.95 -0.42 13.40
CA ASP A 51 -7.33 -1.20 12.20
C ASP A 51 -6.13 -1.87 11.52
N TYR A 52 -4.98 -1.19 11.46
CA TYR A 52 -3.75 -1.74 10.89
C TYR A 52 -3.21 -2.91 11.73
N ASP A 53 -3.20 -2.76 13.05
CA ASP A 53 -2.70 -3.77 13.98
C ASP A 53 -3.61 -5.00 14.01
N GLU A 54 -4.92 -4.82 13.81
CA GLU A 54 -5.88 -5.94 13.66
C GLU A 54 -5.61 -6.74 12.39
N SER A 55 -5.52 -6.07 11.24
CA SER A 55 -5.26 -6.73 9.96
C SER A 55 -4.98 -5.72 8.85
N HIS A 56 -3.96 -5.96 8.03
CA HIS A 56 -3.59 -5.12 6.88
C HIS A 56 -3.20 -6.00 5.68
N ILE A 57 -3.00 -5.38 4.51
CA ILE A 57 -2.52 -6.11 3.32
C ILE A 57 -1.04 -6.45 3.52
N ILE A 58 -0.62 -7.62 3.06
CA ILE A 58 0.77 -8.06 3.12
C ILE A 58 1.74 -6.96 2.63
N THR A 59 2.88 -6.80 3.31
CA THR A 59 3.92 -5.80 3.02
C THR A 59 3.52 -4.32 3.18
N ALA A 60 2.26 -4.02 3.52
CA ALA A 60 1.82 -2.65 3.72
C ALA A 60 2.58 -1.99 4.88
N LYS A 61 2.90 -0.71 4.73
CA LYS A 61 3.47 0.13 5.78
C LYS A 61 2.39 1.07 6.31
N ARG A 62 2.22 1.11 7.62
CA ARG A 62 1.32 2.09 8.23
C ARG A 62 1.82 3.52 8.00
N SER A 63 0.94 4.39 7.54
CA SER A 63 1.16 5.82 7.50
C SER A 63 1.26 6.44 8.90
N VAL A 64 2.01 7.52 9.03
CA VAL A 64 2.16 8.26 10.29
C VAL A 64 1.57 9.64 10.11
N LYS A 65 0.78 10.08 11.09
CA LYS A 65 0.28 11.45 11.18
C LYS A 65 1.08 12.22 12.22
N ALA A 66 1.46 13.46 11.90
CA ALA A 66 2.07 14.37 12.87
C ALA A 66 1.02 14.74 13.94
N SER A 67 1.35 14.53 15.21
CA SER A 67 0.62 15.10 16.32
C SER A 67 1.31 16.39 16.75
N TYR A 68 0.70 17.55 16.49
CA TYR A 68 1.20 18.81 17.02
C TYR A 68 0.85 18.94 18.51
N ALA A 69 1.86 19.10 19.36
CA ALA A 69 1.69 19.60 20.71
C ALA A 69 1.65 21.13 20.67
N VAL A 70 0.50 21.74 20.95
CA VAL A 70 0.45 23.19 21.16
C VAL A 70 0.94 23.48 22.58
N SER A 71 2.11 24.09 22.70
CA SER A 71 2.55 24.70 23.94
C SER A 71 1.64 25.89 24.26
N CYS A 72 1.24 26.03 25.52
CA CYS A 72 0.47 27.19 25.96
C CYS A 72 1.26 28.47 25.65
N THR A 73 0.84 29.23 24.64
CA THR A 73 1.40 30.57 24.39
C THR A 73 0.92 31.47 25.51
N ALA A 74 1.78 31.67 26.51
CA ALA A 74 1.54 32.58 27.61
C ALA A 74 1.27 33.99 27.07
N ALA A 75 0.01 34.43 27.15
CA ALA A 75 -0.33 35.82 27.00
C ALA A 75 0.35 36.60 28.14
N LYS A 76 1.42 37.32 27.81
CA LYS A 76 2.09 38.38 28.59
C LYS A 76 2.29 38.08 30.10
N GLY A 77 3.50 37.64 30.45
CA GLY A 77 4.14 38.04 31.70
C GLY A 77 3.75 37.30 32.99
N ARG A 78 3.39 36.01 32.94
CA ARG A 78 3.37 35.14 34.12
C ARG A 78 3.71 33.71 33.70
N THR A 79 4.74 33.12 34.29
CA THR A 79 5.11 31.71 34.08
C THR A 79 4.01 30.82 34.65
N CYS A 80 3.37 29.99 33.83
CA CYS A 80 2.36 29.06 34.30
C CYS A 80 3.04 27.90 35.06
N LYS A 81 2.80 27.80 36.37
CA LYS A 81 3.23 26.70 37.24
C LYS A 81 2.27 25.50 37.21
N CYS A 82 1.65 25.17 36.07
CA CYS A 82 0.82 23.98 36.01
C CYS A 82 1.67 22.77 35.61
N ASN A 83 1.88 21.85 36.56
CA ASN A 83 2.36 20.49 36.32
C ASN A 83 1.21 19.61 35.77
N HIS A 84 0.33 20.20 34.94
CA HIS A 84 -0.79 19.48 34.36
C HIS A 84 -0.26 18.63 33.21
N ARG A 85 -0.60 17.33 33.24
CA ARG A 85 -0.56 16.45 32.06
C ARG A 85 -1.02 17.28 30.87
N VAL A 86 -0.15 17.37 29.87
CA VAL A 86 -0.51 17.95 28.59
C VAL A 86 -1.56 17.02 28.01
N ASP A 87 -2.83 17.30 28.29
CA ASP A 87 -3.90 16.68 27.54
C ASP A 87 -3.71 17.16 26.11
N LEU A 88 -3.36 16.23 25.22
CA LEU A 88 -3.25 16.42 23.79
C LEU A 88 -4.59 17.00 23.32
N ILE A 89 -4.68 18.32 23.28
CA ILE A 89 -5.88 18.99 22.79
C ILE A 89 -5.89 18.70 21.29
N ASN A 90 -6.83 17.84 20.91
CA ASN A 90 -7.11 17.47 19.54
C ASN A 90 -7.67 18.72 18.85
N LEU A 91 -6.77 19.63 18.44
CA LEU A 91 -7.11 20.80 17.66
C LEU A 91 -7.45 20.28 16.26
N ASN A 92 -8.72 19.88 16.13
CA ASN A 92 -9.39 19.42 14.92
C ASN A 92 -8.91 18.11 14.29
N GLY A 93 -8.53 17.05 15.02
CA GLY A 93 -8.58 15.65 14.51
C GLY A 93 -7.78 15.33 13.23
N LYS A 94 -7.03 16.28 12.68
CA LYS A 94 -6.41 16.26 11.36
C LYS A 94 -4.93 16.51 11.54
N GLY A 95 -4.25 15.55 12.17
CA GLY A 95 -2.80 15.46 12.02
C GLY A 95 -2.48 15.24 10.55
N GLU A 96 -1.58 16.04 10.00
CA GLU A 96 -1.13 15.90 8.60
C GLU A 96 -0.33 14.60 8.44
N PHE A 97 -0.48 13.94 7.29
CA PHE A 97 0.31 12.76 6.98
C PHE A 97 1.77 13.14 6.75
N LEU A 98 2.68 12.28 7.20
CA LEU A 98 4.10 12.43 6.98
C LEU A 98 4.58 11.49 5.87
N PRO A 99 5.49 11.93 5.00
CA PRO A 99 6.11 11.05 4.03
C PRO A 99 6.92 9.95 4.76
N PRO A 100 6.90 8.69 4.28
CA PRO A 100 7.66 7.62 4.89
C PRO A 100 9.16 7.88 4.84
N VAL A 101 9.82 8.01 6.00
CA VAL A 101 11.25 8.32 6.11
C VAL A 101 12.16 7.23 5.49
N SER A 102 11.65 6.01 5.35
CA SER A 102 12.40 4.84 4.87
C SER A 102 12.18 4.49 3.39
N VAL A 103 11.51 5.35 2.61
CA VAL A 103 11.14 5.05 1.22
C VAL A 103 11.58 6.18 0.29
N GLU A 104 12.41 5.83 -0.69
CA GLU A 104 12.78 6.72 -1.79
C GLU A 104 11.67 6.74 -2.86
N LEU A 105 10.63 7.55 -2.62
CA LEU A 105 9.44 7.65 -3.48
C LEU A 105 9.77 8.02 -4.94
N GLU A 106 10.87 8.72 -5.17
CA GLU A 106 11.35 9.17 -6.47
C GLU A 106 11.57 8.04 -7.50
N CYS A 107 11.92 6.84 -7.02
CA CYS A 107 12.29 5.69 -7.84
C CYS A 107 11.33 4.50 -7.69
N MET A 108 10.27 4.66 -6.89
CA MET A 108 9.29 3.60 -6.69
C MET A 108 8.47 3.37 -7.96
N LYS A 109 8.53 2.16 -8.50
CA LYS A 109 7.73 1.80 -9.69
C LYS A 109 6.23 1.87 -9.40
N TYR A 110 5.80 1.37 -8.24
CA TYR A 110 4.44 1.43 -7.76
C TYR A 110 4.40 2.05 -6.36
N CYS A 111 3.60 3.11 -6.19
CA CYS A 111 3.22 3.63 -4.87
C CYS A 111 1.71 3.58 -4.76
N ILE A 112 1.21 2.73 -3.87
CA ILE A 112 -0.22 2.46 -3.67
C ILE A 112 -0.59 2.83 -2.24
N VAL A 113 -1.64 3.63 -2.09
CA VAL A 113 -2.20 4.05 -0.81
C VAL A 113 -3.62 3.52 -0.70
N TYR A 114 -3.99 3.02 0.47
CA TYR A 114 -5.36 2.58 0.73
C TYR A 114 -5.82 2.99 2.13
N ASP A 115 -7.12 3.19 2.28
CA ASP A 115 -7.79 3.31 3.58
C ASP A 115 -8.83 2.18 3.74
N GLY A 116 -9.90 2.41 4.49
CA GLY A 116 -10.95 1.39 4.68
C GLY A 116 -11.69 1.07 3.39
N ASN A 117 -12.12 2.11 2.66
CA ASN A 117 -13.20 1.97 1.68
C ASN A 117 -13.28 3.09 0.61
N THR A 118 -12.22 3.88 0.36
CA THR A 118 -12.25 4.92 -0.68
C THR A 118 -12.60 4.34 -2.05
N VAL A 119 -13.63 4.88 -2.72
CA VAL A 119 -14.07 4.45 -4.06
C VAL A 119 -13.91 5.53 -5.14
N SER A 120 -13.70 6.79 -4.75
CA SER A 120 -13.60 7.93 -5.66
C SER A 120 -12.47 8.87 -5.28
N LEU A 121 -11.83 9.49 -6.27
CA LEU A 121 -10.80 10.51 -6.08
C LEU A 121 -11.38 11.87 -5.65
N GLU A 122 -12.70 12.03 -5.69
CA GLU A 122 -13.38 13.25 -5.24
C GLU A 122 -13.53 13.29 -3.70
N GLU A 123 -13.41 12.13 -3.06
CA GLU A 123 -13.56 12.00 -1.61
C GLU A 123 -12.27 12.40 -0.91
N ASN A 124 -12.37 13.38 0.01
CA ASN A 124 -11.24 13.83 0.81
C ASN A 124 -11.00 12.91 2.02
N GLY A 125 -10.78 11.62 1.72
CA GLY A 125 -10.52 10.56 2.69
C GLY A 125 -9.07 10.50 3.18
N PRO A 126 -8.77 9.66 4.19
CA PRO A 126 -7.41 9.43 4.67
C PRO A 126 -6.44 9.00 3.56
N ALA A 127 -6.88 8.12 2.65
CA ALA A 127 -6.04 7.68 1.54
C ALA A 127 -5.69 8.85 0.59
N PHE A 128 -6.66 9.71 0.29
CA PHE A 128 -6.47 10.89 -0.55
C PHE A 128 -5.50 11.89 0.09
N GLN A 129 -5.70 12.23 1.35
CA GLN A 129 -4.81 13.14 2.08
C GLN A 129 -3.37 12.61 2.17
N CYS A 130 -3.21 11.29 2.37
CA CYS A 130 -1.89 10.67 2.36
C CYS A 130 -1.27 10.70 0.95
N ALA A 131 -2.05 10.39 -0.08
CA ALA A 131 -1.61 10.44 -1.47
C ALA A 131 -1.16 11.84 -1.90
N GLN A 132 -1.85 12.90 -1.46
CA GLN A 132 -1.46 14.29 -1.74
C GLN A 132 -0.04 14.61 -1.25
N VAL A 133 0.32 14.18 -0.03
CA VAL A 133 1.67 14.40 0.52
C VAL A 133 2.72 13.61 -0.26
N LEU A 134 2.39 12.37 -0.66
CA LEU A 134 3.31 11.50 -1.42
C LEU A 134 3.52 11.97 -2.85
N GLN A 135 2.51 12.65 -3.42
CA GLN A 135 2.51 13.18 -4.78
C GLN A 135 3.68 14.14 -5.02
N GLU A 136 4.03 14.93 -4.01
CA GLU A 136 5.09 15.94 -4.09
C GLU A 136 6.49 15.33 -4.23
N ALA A 137 6.68 14.09 -3.78
CA ALA A 137 7.97 13.40 -3.75
C ALA A 137 8.09 12.26 -4.79
N SER A 138 7.01 11.94 -5.51
CA SER A 138 6.98 10.83 -6.46
C SER A 138 7.11 11.30 -7.91
N ARG A 139 7.81 10.50 -8.73
CA ARG A 139 7.83 10.66 -10.20
C ARG A 139 6.69 9.91 -10.90
N HIS A 140 6.19 8.86 -10.26
CA HIS A 140 5.13 8.00 -10.79
C HIS A 140 3.78 8.32 -10.12
N PRO A 141 2.65 8.18 -10.83
CA PRO A 141 1.36 8.54 -10.27
C PRO A 141 1.07 7.71 -9.02
N ILE A 142 0.59 8.39 -7.96
CA ILE A 142 0.17 7.72 -6.73
C ILE A 142 -1.15 7.03 -7.00
N ARG A 143 -1.22 5.75 -6.64
CA ARG A 143 -2.37 4.90 -6.88
C ARG A 143 -3.19 4.79 -5.61
N ILE A 144 -4.48 5.07 -5.66
CA ILE A 144 -5.41 4.89 -4.55
C ILE A 144 -6.20 3.61 -4.78
N LEU A 145 -6.16 2.67 -3.84
CA LEU A 145 -6.84 1.39 -3.96
C LEU A 145 -8.37 1.59 -3.92
N ASN A 146 -9.04 1.27 -5.02
CA ASN A 146 -10.48 1.35 -5.14
C ASN A 146 -11.17 0.33 -4.23
N GLY A 147 -12.08 0.80 -3.38
CA GLY A 147 -12.75 0.04 -2.34
C GLY A 147 -11.90 -0.24 -1.10
N GLY A 148 -10.69 0.32 -1.03
CA GLY A 148 -9.80 0.24 0.13
C GLY A 148 -9.49 -1.19 0.61
N TYR A 149 -9.21 -1.30 1.91
CA TYR A 149 -8.93 -2.56 2.57
C TYR A 149 -10.11 -3.52 2.57
N GLU A 150 -11.33 -3.00 2.76
CA GLU A 150 -12.54 -3.81 2.89
C GLU A 150 -12.81 -4.60 1.60
N ALA A 151 -12.81 -3.93 0.45
CA ALA A 151 -13.04 -4.59 -0.82
C ALA A 151 -11.90 -5.56 -1.16
N PHE A 152 -10.65 -5.15 -0.99
CA PHE A 152 -9.50 -5.99 -1.33
C PHE A 152 -9.45 -7.26 -0.47
N SER A 153 -9.64 -7.12 0.85
CA SER A 153 -9.59 -8.23 1.79
C SER A 153 -10.77 -9.20 1.64
N ALA A 154 -11.91 -8.73 1.13
CA ALA A 154 -13.04 -9.59 0.77
C ALA A 154 -12.74 -10.46 -0.46
N HIS A 155 -12.08 -9.90 -1.49
CA HIS A 155 -11.72 -10.62 -2.71
C HIS A 155 -10.52 -11.54 -2.52
N TYR A 156 -9.52 -11.09 -1.75
CA TYR A 156 -8.28 -11.83 -1.52
C TYR A 156 -7.96 -12.00 -0.03
N PRO A 157 -8.73 -12.82 0.72
CA PRO A 157 -8.56 -12.97 2.17
C PRO A 157 -7.20 -13.53 2.59
N PHE A 158 -6.52 -14.22 1.68
CA PHE A 158 -5.19 -14.82 1.85
C PHE A 158 -4.03 -13.81 1.76
N PHE A 159 -4.29 -12.57 1.32
CA PHE A 159 -3.33 -11.47 1.37
C PHE A 159 -3.43 -10.60 2.63
N ARG A 160 -4.30 -10.97 3.56
CA ARG A 160 -4.33 -10.36 4.89
C ARG A 160 -3.12 -10.83 5.70
N THR A 161 -2.53 -9.90 6.42
CA THR A 161 -1.33 -10.13 7.20
C THR A 161 -1.53 -11.11 8.36
N GLN A 162 -0.50 -11.94 8.62
CA GLN A 162 -0.29 -12.66 9.89
C GLN A 162 0.86 -12.07 10.76
N LYS A 163 1.70 -11.17 10.21
CA LYS A 163 2.84 -10.51 10.88
C LYS A 163 3.11 -9.07 10.39
N ILE A 164 3.48 -8.16 11.29
CA ILE A 164 3.59 -6.71 10.99
C ILE A 164 4.76 -6.33 10.07
N LEU A 165 5.86 -7.10 10.07
CA LEU A 165 7.07 -6.79 9.30
C LEU A 165 7.60 -8.04 8.60
N TYR A 166 8.16 -7.86 7.40
CA TYR A 166 8.78 -8.91 6.58
C TYR A 166 10.27 -8.60 6.41
N MET A 167 11.13 -9.60 6.60
CA MET A 167 12.54 -9.53 6.24
C MET A 167 12.73 -9.79 4.74
N PRO A 168 13.75 -9.21 4.09
CA PRO A 168 14.01 -9.44 2.67
C PRO A 168 14.07 -10.92 2.27
N GLN A 169 14.71 -11.76 3.10
CA GLN A 169 14.77 -13.22 2.88
C GLN A 169 13.37 -13.86 2.87
N GLU A 170 12.47 -13.42 3.77
CA GLU A 170 11.10 -13.94 3.81
C GLU A 170 10.27 -13.47 2.60
N LEU A 171 10.65 -12.33 1.98
CA LEU A 171 10.02 -11.85 0.75
C LEU A 171 10.50 -12.63 -0.48
N GLU A 172 11.76 -13.07 -0.49
CA GLU A 172 12.30 -13.96 -1.54
C GLU A 172 11.61 -15.32 -1.54
N ASP A 173 11.27 -15.83 -0.35
CA ASP A 173 10.56 -17.11 -0.15
C ASP A 173 9.04 -17.03 -0.37
N LEU A 174 8.49 -15.85 -0.71
CA LEU A 174 7.07 -15.72 -1.04
C LEU A 174 6.75 -16.53 -2.29
N HIS A 175 5.74 -17.40 -2.18
CA HIS A 175 5.21 -18.16 -3.30
C HIS A 175 4.10 -17.32 -3.95
N PRO A 176 4.34 -16.68 -5.10
CA PRO A 176 3.34 -15.85 -5.76
C PRO A 176 2.20 -16.72 -6.28
N TYR A 177 0.99 -16.18 -6.25
CA TYR A 177 -0.17 -16.75 -6.94
C TYR A 177 -0.08 -16.50 -8.45
N PRO A 178 -0.80 -17.29 -9.27
CA PRO A 178 -1.01 -17.00 -10.68
C PRO A 178 -1.51 -15.56 -10.92
N VAL A 179 -1.10 -14.96 -12.04
CA VAL A 179 -1.59 -13.64 -12.47
C VAL A 179 -3.05 -13.77 -12.87
N GLU A 180 -3.89 -12.86 -12.41
CA GLU A 180 -5.32 -12.82 -12.73
C GLU A 180 -5.55 -12.00 -14.02
N ILE A 181 -6.03 -12.67 -15.06
CA ILE A 181 -6.30 -12.09 -16.39
C ILE A 181 -7.74 -11.59 -16.48
N LEU A 182 -8.69 -12.42 -16.01
CA LEU A 182 -10.10 -12.04 -15.89
C LEU A 182 -10.50 -12.20 -14.42
N PRO A 183 -10.96 -11.12 -13.75
CA PRO A 183 -11.29 -11.15 -12.33
C PRO A 183 -12.22 -12.30 -11.95
N GLY A 184 -11.77 -13.16 -11.03
CA GLY A 184 -12.47 -14.33 -10.50
C GLY A 184 -12.68 -15.48 -11.48
N GLN A 185 -12.14 -15.39 -12.71
CA GLN A 185 -12.49 -16.30 -13.80
C GLN A 185 -11.30 -16.97 -14.46
N LEU A 186 -10.25 -16.22 -14.78
CA LEU A 186 -9.10 -16.72 -15.54
C LEU A 186 -7.79 -16.27 -14.91
N TYR A 187 -6.95 -17.25 -14.61
CA TYR A 187 -5.63 -17.05 -14.06
C TYR A 187 -4.58 -17.67 -14.99
N LEU A 188 -3.44 -16.99 -15.14
CA LEU A 188 -2.27 -17.43 -15.88
C LEU A 188 -1.15 -17.72 -14.89
N GLY A 189 -0.71 -18.97 -14.84
CA GLY A 189 0.32 -19.40 -13.91
C GLY A 189 1.16 -20.54 -14.47
N THR A 190 2.16 -20.94 -13.69
CA THR A 190 3.06 -22.05 -13.99
C THR A 190 2.44 -23.39 -13.59
N CYS A 191 3.01 -24.49 -14.09
CA CYS A 191 2.62 -25.85 -13.69
C CYS A 191 2.74 -26.05 -12.16
N ARG A 192 3.78 -25.50 -11.52
CA ARG A 192 3.98 -25.56 -10.07
C ARG A 192 2.82 -24.92 -9.30
N GLN A 193 2.40 -23.72 -9.72
CA GLN A 193 1.24 -23.04 -9.11
C GLN A 193 -0.05 -23.82 -9.35
N ALA A 194 -0.22 -24.41 -10.53
CA ALA A 194 -1.37 -25.24 -10.85
C ALA A 194 -1.40 -26.54 -10.01
N CYS A 195 -0.24 -27.09 -9.62
CA CYS A 195 -0.14 -28.28 -8.76
C CYS A 195 -0.30 -27.98 -7.26
N ASP A 196 -0.22 -26.71 -6.83
CA ASP A 196 -0.30 -26.32 -5.43
C ASP A 196 -1.75 -26.38 -4.90
N ARG A 197 -1.98 -27.23 -3.89
CA ARG A 197 -3.30 -27.43 -3.28
C ARG A 197 -3.83 -26.19 -2.56
N GLN A 198 -2.96 -25.39 -1.96
CA GLN A 198 -3.35 -24.17 -1.26
C GLN A 198 -3.82 -23.11 -2.27
N ILE A 199 -3.08 -22.93 -3.36
CA ILE A 199 -3.46 -22.02 -4.46
C ILE A 199 -4.81 -22.43 -5.07
N GLN A 200 -4.98 -23.73 -5.36
CA GLN A 200 -6.25 -24.24 -5.91
C GLN A 200 -7.43 -23.95 -4.97
N LYS A 201 -7.24 -24.10 -3.65
CA LYS A 201 -8.27 -23.85 -2.65
C LYS A 201 -8.58 -22.36 -2.52
N ASP A 202 -7.56 -21.52 -2.42
CA ASP A 202 -7.69 -20.09 -2.16
C ASP A 202 -8.31 -19.36 -3.37
N LEU A 203 -7.88 -19.71 -4.58
CA LEU A 203 -8.43 -19.16 -5.83
C LEU A 203 -9.68 -19.91 -6.33
N LYS A 204 -10.09 -20.98 -5.65
CA LYS A 204 -11.25 -21.82 -5.99
C LYS A 204 -11.19 -22.36 -7.42
N ILE A 205 -10.01 -22.82 -7.84
CA ILE A 205 -9.76 -23.34 -9.19
C ILE A 205 -10.57 -24.61 -9.43
N LYS A 206 -11.26 -24.68 -10.58
CA LYS A 206 -12.13 -25.81 -10.94
C LYS A 206 -11.58 -26.67 -12.07
N ALA A 207 -10.72 -26.10 -12.91
CA ALA A 207 -10.17 -26.75 -14.08
C ALA A 207 -8.85 -26.07 -14.47
N HIS A 208 -7.98 -26.82 -15.15
CA HIS A 208 -6.75 -26.31 -15.75
C HIS A 208 -6.82 -26.45 -17.27
N VAL A 209 -6.32 -25.46 -17.97
CA VAL A 209 -6.08 -25.53 -19.42
C VAL A 209 -4.58 -25.44 -19.60
N ASN A 210 -3.94 -26.55 -19.98
CA ASN A 210 -2.52 -26.56 -20.25
C ASN A 210 -2.26 -26.15 -21.71
N VAL A 211 -1.40 -25.16 -21.90
CA VAL A 211 -1.05 -24.60 -23.21
C VAL A 211 0.42 -24.91 -23.57
N SER A 212 1.17 -25.56 -22.67
CA SER A 212 2.57 -25.98 -22.90
C SER A 212 2.77 -27.49 -22.68
N GLU A 213 3.71 -28.08 -23.40
CA GLU A 213 4.15 -29.47 -23.21
C GLU A 213 5.23 -29.59 -22.12
N GLU A 214 5.22 -28.74 -21.09
CA GLU A 214 6.10 -28.96 -19.95
C GLU A 214 5.67 -30.24 -19.23
N ALA A 215 6.48 -31.30 -19.38
CA ALA A 215 6.26 -32.57 -18.72
C ALA A 215 6.23 -32.34 -17.20
N VAL A 216 5.16 -32.81 -16.57
CA VAL A 216 5.12 -32.97 -15.12
C VAL A 216 6.08 -34.12 -14.83
N ASP A 217 7.31 -33.80 -14.39
CA ASP A 217 8.19 -34.82 -13.81
C ASP A 217 7.51 -35.31 -12.51
N VAL A 218 6.81 -36.44 -12.63
CA VAL A 218 6.10 -37.14 -11.55
C VAL A 218 7.06 -38.00 -10.75
#